data_AF-A0A645CHP8-F1
#
_entry.id   AF-A0A645CHP8-F1
#
_cell.length_a   1.000
_cell.length_b   1.000
_cell.length_c   1.000
_cell.angle_alpha   90.00
_cell.angle_beta   90.00
_cell.angle_gamma   90.00
#
_symmetry.space_group_name_H-M   'P 1'
#
loop_
_entity.id
_entity.type
_entity.pdbx_description
1 polymer ?
#
loop_
_entity_poly.entity_id
_entity_poly.type
_entity_poly.pdbx_seq_one_letter_code
_entity_poly.pdbx_strand_id
1 'polypeptide(L)'
;MMTEPDQIIQLVSSLLALILFVISLLAYYREHRKKLFILSLAFFFYSAMNFLDAADIFFPQAGEYPEIWGSLLNFVVLALFFLSMITKE
;
A
#
# COMPACT_ATOMS: atom_id res chain seq x y z
N MET A 1 -3.88 -26.34 -10.69
CA MET A 1 -4.25 -25.00 -10.18
C MET A 1 -3.67 -24.86 -8.78
N MET A 2 -2.38 -24.59 -8.67
CA MET A 2 -1.76 -24.23 -7.39
C MET A 2 -1.55 -22.72 -7.47
N THR A 3 -2.25 -21.96 -6.62
CA THR A 3 -1.93 -20.55 -6.36
C THR A 3 -0.45 -20.48 -6.02
N GLU A 4 0.31 -19.73 -6.81
CA GLU A 4 1.74 -19.56 -6.57
C GLU A 4 1.94 -18.97 -5.16
N PRO A 5 2.90 -19.46 -4.36
CA PRO A 5 3.12 -18.99 -3.00
C PRO A 5 3.30 -17.46 -2.93
N ASP A 6 3.86 -16.88 -3.99
CA ASP A 6 4.04 -15.44 -4.15
C ASP A 6 2.71 -14.67 -4.16
N GLN A 7 1.67 -15.20 -4.81
CA GLN A 7 0.33 -14.59 -4.83
C GLN A 7 -0.31 -14.58 -3.44
N ILE A 8 -0.12 -15.65 -2.66
CA ILE A 8 -0.63 -15.73 -1.29
C ILE A 8 0.06 -14.68 -0.42
N ILE A 9 1.38 -14.55 -0.53
CA ILE A 9 2.17 -13.56 0.21
C ILE A 9 1.71 -12.14 -0.14
N GLN A 10 1.48 -11.85 -1.42
CA GLN A 10 1.03 -10.54 -1.89
C GLN A 10 -0.37 -10.19 -1.36
N LEU A 11 -1.28 -11.16 -1.35
CA LEU A 11 -2.64 -10.99 -0.86
C LEU A 11 -2.68 -10.78 0.67
N VAL A 12 -1.86 -11.54 1.41
CA VAL A 12 -1.69 -11.35 2.87
C VAL A 12 -1.05 -9.99 3.17
N SER A 13 -0.05 -9.57 2.40
CA SER A 13 0.61 -8.27 2.56
C SER A 13 -0.35 -7.11 2.30
N SER A 14 -1.21 -7.24 1.27
CA SER A 14 -2.27 -6.27 0.98
C SER A 14 -3.29 -6.17 2.12
N LEU A 15 -3.76 -7.32 2.64
CA LEU A 15 -4.66 -7.38 3.80
C LEU A 15 -4.05 -6.72 5.04
N LEU A 16 -2.79 -7.03 5.33
CA LEU A 16 -2.07 -6.50 6.46
C LEU A 16 -1.89 -4.97 6.34
N ALA A 17 -1.58 -4.49 5.14
CA ALA A 17 -1.51 -3.06 4.86
C ALA A 17 -2.86 -2.35 5.02
N LEU A 18 -3.96 -2.99 4.61
CA LEU A 18 -5.32 -2.48 4.84
C LEU A 18 -5.64 -2.35 6.33
N ILE A 19 -5.27 -3.35 7.13
CA ILE A 19 -5.44 -3.30 8.59
C ILE A 19 -4.61 -2.16 9.17
N LEU A 20 -3.34 -2.03 8.77
CA LEU A 20 -2.47 -0.94 9.22
C LEU A 20 -2.97 0.43 8.78
N PHE A 21 -3.55 0.54 7.58
CA PHE A 21 -4.22 1.75 7.09
C PHE A 21 -5.36 2.15 8.03
N VAL A 22 -6.27 1.21 8.34
CA VAL A 22 -7.43 1.46 9.22
C VAL A 22 -6.98 1.86 10.62
N ILE A 23 -6.02 1.13 11.22
CA ILE A 23 -5.51 1.45 12.56
C ILE A 23 -4.82 2.82 12.56
N SER A 24 -3.99 3.11 11.56
CA SER A 24 -3.30 4.41 11.43
C SER A 24 -4.28 5.57 11.23
N LEU A 25 -5.36 5.34 10.48
CA LEU A 25 -6.42 6.32 10.26
C LEU A 25 -7.24 6.56 11.53
N LEU A 26 -7.55 5.50 12.28
CA LEU A 26 -8.22 5.60 13.58
C LEU A 26 -7.35 6.36 14.60
N ALA A 27 -6.05 6.06 14.62
CA ALA A 27 -5.09 6.75 15.46
C ALA A 27 -4.96 8.22 15.07
N TYR A 28 -4.93 8.54 13.77
CA TYR A 28 -4.98 9.92 13.29
C TYR A 28 -6.25 10.65 13.77
N TYR A 29 -7.42 10.01 13.69
CA TYR A 29 -8.67 10.60 14.15
C TYR A 29 -8.67 10.88 15.66
N ARG A 30 -7.96 10.06 16.45
CA ARG A 30 -7.89 10.20 17.91
C ARG A 30 -6.84 11.21 18.38
N GLU A 31 -5.68 11.27 17.72
CA GLU A 31 -4.53 12.09 18.14
C GLU A 31 -4.33 13.37 17.31
N HIS A 32 -4.99 13.51 16.16
CA HIS A 32 -4.81 14.60 15.18
C HIS A 32 -3.37 14.85 14.71
N ARG A 33 -2.45 13.92 14.97
CA ARG A 33 -1.04 14.02 14.59
C ARG A 33 -0.87 13.82 13.09
N LYS A 34 -0.37 14.85 12.39
CA LYS A 34 -0.16 14.83 10.93
C LYS A 34 0.69 13.65 10.46
N LYS A 35 1.62 13.20 11.30
CA LYS A 35 2.44 12.00 11.09
C LYS A 35 1.64 10.74 10.81
N LEU A 36 0.55 10.52 11.56
CA LEU A 36 -0.31 9.34 11.44
C LEU A 36 -1.15 9.37 10.17
N PHE A 37 -1.54 10.57 9.72
CA PHE A 37 -2.21 10.74 8.44
C PHE A 37 -1.31 10.35 7.26
N ILE A 38 -0.07 10.83 7.26
CA ILE A 38 0.92 10.50 6.22
C ILE A 38 1.22 8.99 6.21
N LEU A 39 1.33 8.39 7.40
CA LEU A 39 1.55 6.96 7.56
C LEU A 39 0.35 6.14 7.05
N SER A 40 -0.86 6.56 7.39
CA SER A 40 -2.10 5.98 6.86
C SER A 40 -2.12 6.06 5.33
N LEU A 41 -1.81 7.22 4.75
CA LEU A 41 -1.72 7.39 3.30
C LEU A 41 -0.72 6.41 2.67
N ALA A 42 0.45 6.20 3.30
CA ALA A 42 1.45 5.23 2.84
C ALA A 42 0.89 3.81 2.78
N PHE A 43 0.23 3.36 3.86
CA PHE A 43 -0.40 2.05 3.91
C PHE A 43 -1.54 1.90 2.90
N PHE A 44 -2.30 2.96 2.65
CA PHE A 44 -3.34 2.98 1.62
C PHE A 44 -2.75 2.75 0.23
N PHE A 45 -1.72 3.53 -0.16
CA PHE A 45 -1.07 3.38 -1.46
C PHE A 45 -0.40 2.00 -1.62
N TYR A 46 0.18 1.47 -0.54
CA TYR A 46 0.77 0.13 -0.56
C TYR A 46 -0.29 -0.96 -0.76
N SER A 47 -1.44 -0.86 -0.10
CA SER A 47 -2.54 -1.81 -0.33
C SER A 47 -3.13 -1.67 -1.73
N ALA A 48 -3.32 -0.44 -2.21
CA ALA A 48 -3.81 -0.18 -3.57
C ALA A 48 -2.86 -0.73 -4.64
N MET A 49 -1.55 -0.57 -4.48
CA MET A 49 -0.53 -1.16 -5.36
C MET A 49 -0.63 -2.69 -5.37
N ASN A 50 -0.58 -3.34 -4.21
CA ASN A 50 -0.67 -4.80 -4.15
C ASN A 50 -2.00 -5.34 -4.68
N PHE A 51 -3.08 -4.56 -4.55
CA PHE A 51 -4.37 -4.91 -5.13
C PHE A 51 -4.38 -4.74 -6.66
N LEU A 52 -3.73 -3.71 -7.20
CA LEU A 52 -3.55 -3.52 -8.64
C LEU A 52 -2.70 -4.63 -9.25
N ASP A 53 -1.59 -4.99 -8.62
CA ASP A 53 -0.74 -6.12 -9.06
C ASP A 53 -1.52 -7.45 -9.01
N ALA A 54 -2.37 -7.64 -8.00
CA ALA A 54 -3.27 -8.79 -7.95
C ALA A 54 -4.42 -8.70 -8.97
N ALA A 55 -4.79 -7.49 -9.40
CA ALA A 55 -5.85 -7.25 -10.39
C ALA A 55 -5.39 -7.50 -11.83
N ASP A 56 -4.09 -7.45 -12.12
CA ASP A 56 -3.52 -7.91 -13.41
C ASP A 56 -3.87 -9.37 -13.71
N ILE A 57 -4.06 -10.19 -12.67
CA ILE A 57 -4.56 -11.57 -12.78
C ILE A 57 -5.97 -11.60 -13.40
N PHE A 58 -6.80 -10.59 -13.14
CA PHE A 58 -8.16 -10.47 -13.66
C PHE A 58 -8.26 -9.69 -14.98
N PHE A 59 -7.28 -8.80 -15.26
CA PHE A 59 -7.22 -8.00 -16.50
C PHE A 59 -5.87 -8.18 -17.25
N PRO A 60 -5.60 -9.37 -17.82
CA PRO A 60 -4.34 -9.69 -18.50
C PRO A 60 -4.08 -8.91 -19.82
N GLN A 61 -4.96 -7.97 -20.20
CA GLN A 61 -4.86 -7.19 -21.44
C GLN A 61 -4.17 -5.82 -21.26
N ALA A 62 -3.69 -5.49 -20.06
CA ALA A 62 -3.12 -4.17 -19.75
C ALA A 62 -1.64 -3.96 -20.18
N GLY A 63 -0.92 -4.99 -20.64
CA GLY A 63 0.46 -4.86 -21.13
C GLY A 63 1.50 -4.55 -20.04
N GLU A 64 2.65 -3.95 -20.39
CA GLU A 64 3.77 -3.55 -19.48
C GLU A 64 3.47 -2.34 -18.56
N TYR A 65 2.28 -1.73 -18.70
CA TYR A 65 1.90 -0.56 -17.90
C TYR A 65 1.86 -0.80 -16.38
N PRO A 66 1.35 -1.93 -15.86
CA PRO A 66 1.22 -2.15 -14.42
C PRO A 66 2.57 -2.17 -13.69
N GLU A 67 3.63 -2.71 -14.29
CA GLU A 67 4.96 -2.80 -13.66
C GLU A 67 5.58 -1.42 -13.37
N ILE A 68 5.41 -0.46 -14.28
CA ILE A 68 5.90 0.91 -14.11
C ILE A 68 5.10 1.62 -13.03
N TRP A 69 3.77 1.48 -13.04
CA TRP A 69 2.90 2.08 -12.03
C TRP A 69 3.11 1.48 -10.64
N GLY A 70 3.34 0.18 -10.54
CA GLY A 70 3.70 -0.51 -9.30
C GLY A 70 5.02 0.02 -8.73
N SER A 71 6.06 0.13 -9.57
CA SER A 71 7.36 0.66 -9.15
C SER A 71 7.27 2.13 -8.67
N LEU A 72 6.49 2.96 -9.36
CA LEU A 72 6.23 4.35 -8.97
C LEU A 72 5.45 4.43 -7.65
N LEU A 73 4.42 3.60 -7.48
CA LEU A 73 3.64 3.52 -6.24
C LEU A 73 4.52 3.11 -5.07
N ASN A 74 5.40 2.12 -5.25
CA ASN A 74 6.34 1.71 -4.22
C ASN A 74 7.28 2.85 -3.81
N PHE A 75 7.79 3.62 -4.79
CA PHE A 75 8.59 4.81 -4.52
C PHE A 75 7.81 5.86 -3.72
N VAL A 76 6.54 6.11 -4.07
CA VAL A 76 5.65 7.02 -3.34
C VAL A 76 5.40 6.53 -1.91
N VAL A 77 5.18 5.23 -1.72
CA VAL A 77 5.01 4.62 -0.39
C VAL A 77 6.25 4.82 0.46
N LEU A 78 7.44 4.55 -0.07
CA LEU A 78 8.72 4.79 0.61
C LEU A 78 8.92 6.27 0.97
N ALA A 79 8.60 7.17 0.04
CA ALA A 79 8.66 8.61 0.27
C ALA A 79 7.71 9.04 1.39
N LEU A 80 6.47 8.52 1.42
CA LEU A 80 5.49 8.79 2.47
C LEU A 80 5.94 8.24 3.82
N PHE A 81 6.52 7.04 3.88
CA PHE A 81 7.11 6.50 5.11
C PHE A 81 8.23 7.40 5.63
N PHE A 82 9.12 7.84 4.76
CA PHE A 82 10.20 8.74 5.13
C PHE A 82 9.68 10.10 5.62
N LEU A 83 8.69 10.67 4.92
CA LEU A 83 8.06 11.94 5.28
C LEU A 83 7.30 11.81 6.62
N SER A 84 6.65 10.67 6.86
CA SER A 84 6.04 10.34 8.16
C SER A 84 7.08 10.29 9.29
N MET A 85 8.27 9.73 9.04
CA MET A 85 9.36 9.74 10.04
C MET A 85 9.89 11.14 10.34
N ILE A 86 10.04 11.99 9.32
CA ILE A 86 10.60 13.35 9.45
C ILE A 86 9.59 14.35 10.02
N THR A 87 8.29 14.11 9.81
CA THR A 87 7.23 14.97 10.33
C THR A 87 7.23 14.91 11.86
N LYS A 88 7.79 15.96 12.48
CA LYS A 88 7.61 16.23 13.91
C LYS A 88 6.16 16.63 14.17
N GLU A 89 5.65 16.18 15.32
CA GLU A 89 4.27 16.34 15.79
C GLU A 89 3.72 17.75 15.59
#